data_AF-A0A1M7Z288-F1
#
_entry.id   AF-A0A1M7Z288-F1
#
_cell.length_a   1.000
_cell.length_b   1.000
_cell.length_c   1.000
_cell.angle_alpha   90.00
_cell.angle_beta   90.00
_cell.angle_gamma   90.00
#
_symmetry.space_group_name_H-M   'P 1'
#
loop_
_entity.id
_entity.type
_entity.pdbx_description
1 polymer ?
#
loop_
_entity_poly.entity_id
_entity_poly.type
_entity_poly.pdbx_seq_one_letter_code
_entity_poly.pdbx_strand_id
1 'polypeptide(L)' 'MPATIAYDPPLSQKAREYLIQLEDYLCQMNPCNHDVREVLLYLNKLITIHASIGEVTVSENRNKTVVQN' A
#
# COMPACT_ATOMS: atom_id res chain seq x y z
N MET A 1 20.48 -9.88 -3.59
CA MET A 1 19.53 -9.31 -2.60
C MET A 1 18.22 -9.06 -3.32
N PRO A 2 17.04 -9.37 -2.72
CA PRO A 2 15.77 -8.95 -3.28
C PRO A 2 15.76 -7.42 -3.34
N ALA A 3 15.35 -6.85 -4.47
CA ALA A 3 15.14 -5.41 -4.55
C ALA A 3 13.87 -5.07 -3.78
N THR A 4 14.02 -4.64 -2.52
CA THR A 4 12.90 -4.10 -1.75
C THR A 4 12.61 -2.71 -2.29
N ILE A 5 11.46 -2.54 -2.94
CA ILE A 5 10.98 -1.21 -3.34
C ILE A 5 10.73 -0.44 -2.04
N ALA A 6 11.38 0.72 -1.88
CA ALA A 6 11.16 1.56 -0.70
C ALA A 6 9.71 2.08 -0.67
N TYR A 7 9.15 2.24 0.53
CA TYR A 7 7.82 2.83 0.67
C TYR A 7 7.89 4.30 0.27
N ASP A 8 7.16 4.66 -0.78
CA ASP A 8 6.97 6.04 -1.21
C ASP A 8 5.50 6.42 -1.02
N PRO A 9 5.15 7.29 -0.05
CA PRO A 9 3.76 7.63 0.25
C PRO A 9 2.98 8.22 -0.94
N PRO A 10 3.51 9.17 -1.73
CA PRO A 10 2.85 9.70 -2.92
C PRO A 10 2.56 8.62 -3.97
N LEU A 11 3.55 7.76 -4.29
CA LEU A 11 3.34 6.67 -5.23
C LEU A 11 2.31 5.65 -4.71
N SER A 12 2.35 5.36 -3.41
CA SER A 12 1.43 4.43 -2.76
C SER A 12 -0.01 4.93 -2.80
N GLN A 13 -0.23 6.22 -2.57
CA GLN A 13 -1.54 6.85 -2.72
C GLN A 13 -2.05 6.74 -4.15
N LYS A 14 -1.21 7.08 -5.13
CA LYS A 14 -1.55 6.98 -6.55
C LYS A 14 -1.86 5.54 -6.97
N ALA A 15 -1.11 4.56 -6.44
CA ALA A 15 -1.34 3.15 -6.70
C ALA A 15 -2.72 2.69 -6.18
N ARG A 16 -3.16 3.17 -5.01
CA ARG A 16 -4.51 2.87 -4.50
C ARG A 16 -5.60 3.44 -5.40
N GLU A 17 -5.44 4.68 -5.85
CA GLU A 17 -6.39 5.32 -6.77
C GLU A 17 -6.49 4.55 -8.10
N TYR A 18 -5.35 4.11 -8.65
CA TYR A 18 -5.34 3.26 -9.84
C TYR A 18 -6.02 1.91 -9.62
N LEU A 19 -5.79 1.25 -8.49
CA LEU A 19 -6.45 -0.04 -8.18
C LEU A 19 -7.97 0.10 -8.14
N ILE A 20 -8.49 1.19 -7.59
CA ILE A 20 -9.94 1.48 -7.56
C ILE A 20 -10.48 1.70 -8.97
N GLN A 21 -9.80 2.52 -9.78
CA GLN A 21 -10.21 2.73 -11.18
C GLN A 21 -10.17 1.44 -12.00
N LEU A 22 -9.19 0.56 -11.72
CA LEU A 22 -9.09 -0.74 -12.36
C LEU A 22 -10.24 -1.65 -11.94
N GLU A 23 -10.60 -1.67 -10.66
CA GLU A 23 -11.74 -2.43 -10.15
C GLU A 23 -13.04 -1.97 -10.83
N ASP A 24 -13.28 -0.66 -10.92
CA ASP A 24 -14.45 -0.08 -11.57
C ASP A 24 -14.52 -0.44 -13.06
N TYR A 25 -13.40 -0.32 -13.77
CA TYR A 25 -13.31 -0.66 -15.20
C TYR A 25 -13.58 -2.15 -15.43
N LEU A 26 -12.96 -3.02 -14.62
CA LEU A 26 -13.11 -4.47 -14.77
C LEU A 26 -14.50 -4.95 -14.36
N CYS A 27 -15.12 -4.32 -13.35
CA CYS A 27 -16.52 -4.57 -13.00
C CYS A 27 -17.49 -4.22 -14.14
N GLN A 28 -17.21 -3.15 -14.90
CA GLN A 28 -18.01 -2.78 -16.06
C GLN A 28 -17.82 -3.71 -17.25
N MET A 29 -16.59 -4.21 -17.46
CA MET A 29 -16.24 -5.00 -18.64
C MET A 29 -16.57 -6.49 -18.47
N ASN A 30 -16.43 -7.03 -17.27
CA ASN A 30 -16.79 -8.39 -16.94
C ASN A 30 -17.21 -8.48 -15.46
N PRO A 31 -18.48 -8.19 -15.14
CA PRO A 31 -18.96 -8.31 -13.78
C PRO A 31 -18.79 -9.77 -13.33
N CYS A 32 -18.06 -9.97 -12.22
CA CYS A 32 -17.85 -11.24 -11.53
C CYS A 32 -16.57 -12.05 -11.82
N ASN A 33 -15.48 -11.46 -12.32
CA ASN A 33 -14.18 -12.13 -12.19
C ASN A 33 -13.67 -12.02 -10.74
N HIS A 34 -14.05 -13.02 -9.92
CA HIS A 34 -13.68 -13.10 -8.51
C HIS A 34 -12.16 -13.07 -8.30
N ASP A 35 -11.39 -13.75 -9.16
CA ASP A 35 -9.93 -13.84 -9.05
C ASP A 35 -9.28 -12.46 -9.22
N VAL A 36 -9.76 -11.67 -10.17
CA VAL A 36 -9.27 -10.30 -10.40
C VAL A 36 -9.51 -9.43 -9.17
N ARG A 37 -10.70 -9.53 -8.57
CA ARG A 37 -11.03 -8.77 -7.38
C ARG A 37 -10.15 -9.16 -6.18
N GLU A 38 -9.92 -10.45 -5.98
CA GLU A 38 -9.02 -10.94 -4.93
C GLU A 38 -7.57 -10.46 -5.12
N VAL A 39 -7.08 -10.42 -6.37
CA VAL A 39 -5.75 -9.86 -6.68
C VAL A 39 -5.67 -8.37 -6.37
N LEU A 40 -6.67 -7.57 -6.76
CA LEU A 40 -6.69 -6.13 -6.47
C LEU A 40 -6.75 -5.86 -4.96
N LEU A 41 -7.55 -6.62 -4.22
CA LEU A 41 -7.61 -6.56 -2.76
C LEU A 41 -6.28 -6.94 -2.11
N TYR A 42 -5.60 -7.97 -2.64
CA TYR A 42 -4.29 -8.39 -2.16
C TYR A 42 -3.24 -7.28 -2.35
N LEU A 43 -3.20 -6.65 -3.53
CA LEU A 43 -2.32 -5.52 -3.81
C LEU A 43 -2.58 -4.35 -2.86
N ASN A 44 -3.84 -4.00 -2.63
CA ASN A 44 -4.20 -2.93 -1.69
C ASN A 44 -3.76 -3.25 -0.25
N LYS A 45 -3.88 -4.51 0.19
CA LYS A 45 -3.37 -4.96 1.49
C LYS A 45 -1.86 -4.81 1.61
N LEU A 46 -1.11 -5.17 0.58
CA LEU A 46 0.36 -5.00 0.58
C LEU A 46 0.77 -3.53 0.74
N ILE A 47 0.10 -2.62 0.04
CA ILE A 47 0.36 -1.17 0.16
C ILE A 47 0.08 -0.71 1.60
N THR A 48 -1.01 -1.18 2.22
CA THR A 48 -1.33 -0.86 3.62
C THR A 48 -0.29 -1.37 4.61
N ILE A 49 0.13 -2.62 4.47
CA ILE A 49 1.17 -3.19 5.34
C ILE A 49 2.47 -2.40 5.23
N HIS A 50 2.87 -2.04 4.00
CA HIS A 50 4.09 -1.28 3.78
C HIS A 50 4.02 0.14 4.39
N ALA A 51 2.86 0.78 4.32
CA ALA A 51 2.60 2.05 5.01
C ALA A 51 2.72 1.92 6.53
N SER A 52 2.10 0.90 7.12
CA SER A 52 2.14 0.67 8.58
C SER A 52 3.56 0.36 9.08
N ILE A 53 4.37 -0.36 8.30
CA ILE A 53 5.80 -0.58 8.63
C ILE A 53 6.57 0.75 8.60
N GLY A 54 6.30 1.59 7.60
CA GLY A 54 6.85 2.95 7.51
C GLY A 54 6.52 3.81 8.74
N GLU A 55 5.28 3.76 9.22
CA GLU A 55 4.87 4.51 10.41
C GLU A 55 5.53 4.00 11.70
N VAL A 56 5.66 2.68 11.88
CA VAL A 56 6.31 2.08 13.06
C VAL A 56 7.79 2.49 13.12
N THR A 57 8.50 2.42 11.99
CA THR A 57 9.94 2.78 11.93
C THR A 57 10.21 4.27 12.18
N VAL A 58 9.33 5.16 11.71
CA VAL A 58 9.42 6.60 12.00
C VAL A 58 9.10 6.91 13.48
N SER A 59 8.10 6.22 14.05
CA SER A 59 7.71 6.39 15.45
C SER A 59 8.79 5.91 16.44
N GLU A 60 9.44 4.78 16.16
CA GLU A 60 10.58 4.29 16.95
C GLU A 60 11.78 5.25 16.94
N ASN A 61 12.05 5.91 15.81
CA ASN A 61 13.12 6.90 15.74
C ASN A 61 12.79 8.19 16.49
N ARG A 62 11.51 8.58 16.57
CA ARG A 62 11.09 9.79 17.30
C ARG A 62 11.20 9.62 18.82
N ASN A 63 10.97 8.41 19.33
CA ASN A 63 11.06 8.10 20.76
C ASN A 63 12.51 8.05 21.29
N LYS A 64 13.51 7.92 20.41
CA LYS A 64 14.93 7.93 20.80
C LYS A 64 15.51 9.35 20.92
N THR A 65 14.90 10.34 20.27
CA THR A 65 15.40 11.73 20.26
C THR A 65 14.93 12.58 21.46
N VAL A 66 14.03 12.07 22.31
CA VAL A 66 13.48 12.81 23.46
C VAL A 66 14.24 12.53 24.76
N VAL A 67 15.22 11.62 24.78
CA VAL A 67 15.96 11.23 26.00
C VAL A 67 17.35 11.90 26.11
N GLN A 68 17.63 12.92 25.30
CA GLN A 68 18.81 13.77 25.47
C GLN A 68 18.38 15.23 25.48
N ASN A 69 18.04 15.74 26.67
CA ASN A 69 18.31 17.10 27.13
C ASN A 69 17.95 17.23 28.61
#